data_AF-H3A691-F1
#
_entry.id   AF-H3A691-F1
#
_cell.length_a   1.000
_cell.length_b   1.000
_cell.length_c   1.000
_cell.angle_alpha   90.00
_cell.angle_beta   90.00
_cell.angle_gamma   90.00
#
_symmetry.space_group_name_H-M   'P 1'
#
loop_
_entity.id
_entity.type
_entity.pdbx_description
1 polymer ?
#
loop_
_entity_poly.entity_id
_entity_poly.type
_entity_poly.pdbx_seq_one_letter_code
_entity_poly.pdbx_strand_id
1 'polypeptide(L)'
;MAEYNALLDDLMDNITNEDLEQLKSACKEDIPSDKSEEITCSKEWFNFLEKHEKLSKDNLSYIEHIFEISRRPDLLTMVIDYRTKVLKISEDEEIDTKLTRIPSAKKYKGPFEPLTSTVRF
;
A
#
# COMPACT_ATOMS: atom_id res chain seq x y z
N MET A 1 -0.80 14.98 -8.46
CA MET A 1 0.32 15.78 -7.90
C MET A 1 0.07 16.19 -6.45
N ALA A 2 -1.11 16.70 -6.09
CA ALA A 2 -1.41 17.05 -4.70
C ALA A 2 -1.37 15.84 -3.74
N GLU A 3 -1.87 14.68 -4.19
CA GLU A 3 -1.96 13.50 -3.32
C GLU A 3 -0.58 12.93 -2.94
N TYR A 4 0.39 12.94 -3.86
CA TYR A 4 1.76 12.51 -3.57
C TYR A 4 2.44 13.44 -2.57
N ASN A 5 2.29 14.76 -2.75
CA ASN A 5 2.82 15.73 -1.78
C ASN A 5 2.14 15.58 -0.41
N ALA A 6 0.83 15.30 -0.37
CA ALA A 6 0.11 15.04 0.87
C ALA A 6 0.59 13.76 1.56
N LEU A 7 0.87 12.68 0.81
CA LEU A 7 1.50 11.47 1.36
C LEU A 7 2.87 11.79 1.96
N LEU A 8 3.72 12.53 1.23
CA LEU A 8 5.03 12.91 1.74
C LEU A 8 4.90 13.74 3.01
N ASP A 9 3.95 14.68 3.08
CA ASP A 9 3.69 15.50 4.27
C ASP A 9 3.31 14.63 5.47
N ASP A 10 2.37 13.71 5.29
CA ASP A 10 1.92 12.78 6.33
C ASP A 10 3.06 11.85 6.79
N LEU A 11 3.86 11.33 5.85
CA LEU A 11 5.05 10.55 6.18
C LEU A 11 6.08 11.39 6.95
N MET A 12 6.33 12.64 6.52
CA MET A 12 7.26 13.55 7.18
C MET A 12 6.84 13.86 8.61
N ASP A 13 5.55 14.10 8.86
CA ASP A 13 5.00 14.33 10.20
C ASP A 13 5.07 13.10 11.11
N ASN A 14 5.02 11.89 10.52
CA ASN A 14 5.11 10.62 11.25
C ASN A 14 6.56 10.11 11.44
N ILE A 15 7.56 10.72 10.78
CA ILE A 15 8.98 10.36 10.89
C ILE A 15 9.63 11.22 11.98
N THR A 16 10.07 10.59 13.05
CA THR A 16 10.86 11.26 14.10
C THR A 16 12.34 11.34 13.73
N ASN A 17 13.14 12.07 14.51
CA ASN A 17 14.58 12.14 14.29
C ASN A 17 15.26 10.76 14.46
N GLU A 18 14.77 9.92 15.37
CA GLU A 18 15.27 8.55 15.56
C GLU A 18 14.96 7.65 14.36
N ASP A 19 13.75 7.79 13.80
CA ASP A 19 13.41 7.10 12.55
C ASP A 19 14.30 7.58 11.41
N LEU A 20 14.56 8.88 11.32
CA LEU A 20 15.42 9.46 10.29
C LEU A 20 16.84 8.89 10.34
N GLU A 21 17.42 8.67 11.52
CA GLU A 21 18.73 8.01 11.65
C GLU A 21 18.70 6.54 11.19
N GLN A 22 17.60 5.82 11.44
CA GLN A 22 17.41 4.46 10.93
C GLN A 22 17.28 4.45 9.41
N LEU A 23 16.52 5.38 8.83
CA LEU A 23 16.36 5.52 7.38
C LEU A 23 17.70 5.84 6.72
N LYS A 24 18.50 6.76 7.30
CA LYS A 24 19.87 7.04 6.85
C LYS A 24 20.74 5.79 6.91
N SER A 25 20.63 5.02 8.00
CA SER A 25 21.42 3.79 8.18
C SER A 25 21.03 2.70 7.19
N ALA A 26 19.74 2.54 6.88
CA ALA A 26 19.25 1.61 5.86
C ALA A 26 19.72 2.02 4.46
N CYS A 27 19.88 3.31 4.20
CA CYS A 27 20.40 3.83 2.94
C CYS A 27 21.93 3.93 2.86
N LYS A 28 22.71 3.54 3.88
CA LYS A 28 24.18 3.74 3.89
C LYS A 28 24.93 3.02 2.77
N GLU A 29 24.38 1.92 2.23
CA GLU A 29 25.00 1.20 1.11
C GLU A 29 24.73 1.87 -0.25
N ASP A 30 23.60 2.57 -0.38
CA ASP A 30 23.17 3.26 -1.60
C ASP A 30 23.50 4.76 -1.61
N ILE A 31 23.57 5.39 -0.44
CA ILE A 31 23.81 6.82 -0.24
C ILE A 31 25.18 7.00 0.43
N PRO A 32 26.15 7.67 -0.23
CA PRO A 32 27.46 7.92 0.36
C PRO A 32 27.34 8.81 1.60
N SER A 33 28.23 8.58 2.58
CA SER A 33 28.21 9.27 3.88
C SER A 33 28.14 10.80 3.78
N ASP A 34 28.87 11.40 2.82
CA ASP A 34 28.82 12.85 2.55
C ASP A 34 27.41 13.39 2.31
N LYS A 35 26.57 12.61 1.61
CA LYS A 35 25.17 12.97 1.34
C LYS A 35 24.25 12.69 2.52
N SER A 36 24.57 11.67 3.32
CA SER A 36 23.81 11.35 4.53
C SER A 36 23.97 12.42 5.62
N GLU A 37 25.14 13.07 5.70
CA GLU A 37 25.42 14.17 6.62
C GLU A 37 24.72 15.47 6.23
N GLU A 38 24.52 15.69 4.93
CA GLU A 38 23.79 16.85 4.39
C GLU A 38 22.30 16.80 4.77
N ILE A 39 21.75 15.60 5.01
CA ILE A 39 20.34 15.39 5.33
C ILE A 39 20.12 15.59 6.83
N THR A 40 19.56 16.74 7.21
CA THR A 40 19.26 17.04 8.62
C THR A 40 17.82 16.77 9.02
N CYS A 41 16.91 16.71 8.05
CA CYS A 41 15.47 16.56 8.24
C CYS A 41 14.84 15.55 7.27
N SER A 42 13.67 15.00 7.62
CA SER A 42 12.89 14.07 6.78
C SER A 42 12.58 14.63 5.40
N LYS A 43 12.29 15.94 5.32
CA LYS A 43 12.06 16.64 4.05
C LYS A 43 13.29 16.66 3.15
N GLU A 44 14.48 16.86 3.71
CA GLU A 44 15.71 16.82 2.94
C GLU A 44 16.01 15.40 2.47
N TRP A 45 15.68 14.40 3.28
CA TRP A 45 15.83 13.00 2.91
C TRP A 45 14.96 12.65 1.69
N PHE A 46 13.67 12.99 1.71
CA PHE A 46 12.79 12.77 0.56
C PHE A 46 13.26 13.53 -0.67
N ASN A 47 13.58 14.83 -0.54
CA ASN A 47 14.07 15.64 -1.64
C ASN A 47 15.39 15.10 -2.22
N PHE A 48 16.24 14.50 -1.39
CA PHE A 48 17.46 13.84 -1.83
C PHE A 48 17.13 12.61 -2.68
N LEU A 49 16.20 11.75 -2.23
CA LEU A 49 15.77 10.58 -3.00
C LEU A 49 15.14 10.98 -4.34
N GLU A 50 14.35 12.06 -4.38
CA GLU A 50 13.77 12.58 -5.62
C GLU A 50 14.84 13.08 -6.60
N LYS A 51 15.84 13.82 -6.11
CA LYS A 51 16.96 14.30 -6.95
C LYS A 51 17.82 13.17 -7.53
N HIS A 52 17.85 12.02 -6.85
CA HIS A 52 18.62 10.85 -7.26
C HIS A 52 17.79 9.83 -8.07
N GLU A 53 16.55 10.17 -8.46
CA GLU A 53 15.61 9.28 -9.17
C GLU A 53 15.32 7.96 -8.42
N LYS A 54 15.64 7.90 -7.13
CA LYS A 54 15.34 6.77 -6.24
C LYS A 54 13.90 6.81 -5.75
N LEU A 55 13.31 8.00 -5.67
CA LEU A 55 11.93 8.23 -5.31
C LEU A 55 11.23 9.07 -6.36
N SER A 56 10.03 8.67 -6.75
CA SER A 56 9.16 9.45 -7.64
C SER A 56 7.71 9.08 -7.38
N LYS A 57 6.79 9.93 -7.85
CA LYS A 57 5.33 9.67 -7.78
C LYS A 57 4.92 8.30 -8.34
N ASP A 58 5.62 7.80 -9.36
CA ASP A 58 5.37 6.50 -10.01
C ASP A 58 6.28 5.39 -9.48
N ASN A 59 7.31 5.74 -8.70
CA ASN A 59 8.31 4.82 -8.18
C ASN A 59 8.50 5.00 -6.67
N LEU A 60 7.66 4.30 -5.91
CA LEU A 60 7.70 4.23 -4.44
C LEU A 60 8.42 2.96 -3.94
N SER A 61 8.81 2.06 -4.84
CA SER A 61 9.37 0.74 -4.50
C SER A 61 10.62 0.83 -3.63
N TYR A 62 11.44 1.87 -3.84
CA TYR A 62 12.64 2.09 -3.04
C TYR A 62 12.30 2.47 -1.60
N ILE A 63 11.41 3.45 -1.38
CA ILE A 63 11.03 3.85 -0.02
C ILE A 63 10.25 2.75 0.71
N GLU A 64 9.45 1.95 -0.01
CA GLU A 64 8.80 0.76 0.55
C GLU A 64 9.84 -0.20 1.12
N HIS A 65 10.90 -0.48 0.36
CA HIS A 65 11.99 -1.35 0.82
C HIS A 65 12.73 -0.78 2.03
N ILE A 66 12.98 0.53 2.02
CA ILE A 66 13.62 1.19 3.17
C ILE A 66 12.74 1.09 4.42
N PHE A 67 11.44 1.36 4.33
CA PHE A 67 10.52 1.25 5.47
C PHE A 67 10.38 -0.20 5.98
N GLU A 68 10.50 -1.18 5.09
CA GLU A 68 10.55 -2.60 5.44
C GLU A 68 11.82 -2.94 6.25
N ILE A 69 13.00 -2.49 5.79
CA ILE A 69 14.28 -2.67 6.49
C ILE A 69 14.26 -1.96 7.84
N SER A 70 13.77 -0.72 7.88
CA SER A 70 13.66 0.09 9.09
C SER A 70 12.57 -0.40 10.06
N ARG A 71 11.88 -1.51 9.75
CA ARG A 71 10.85 -2.12 10.61
C ARG A 71 9.75 -1.13 11.03
N ARG A 72 9.35 -0.22 10.14
CA ARG A 72 8.25 0.75 10.34
C ARG A 72 7.02 0.34 9.51
N PRO A 73 6.23 -0.66 9.97
CA PRO A 73 5.06 -1.11 9.25
C PRO A 73 4.00 -0.02 9.10
N ASP A 74 3.94 0.95 10.01
CA ASP A 74 3.01 2.08 9.95
C ASP A 74 3.26 2.95 8.70
N LEU A 75 4.53 3.34 8.48
CA LEU A 75 4.92 4.14 7.30
C LEU A 75 4.74 3.35 6.01
N LEU A 76 5.13 2.06 6.03
CA LEU A 76 4.95 1.17 4.90
C LEU A 76 3.47 1.04 4.51
N THR A 77 2.58 0.93 5.50
CA THR A 77 1.13 0.83 5.28
C THR A 77 0.58 2.09 4.62
N MET A 78 1.04 3.29 5.03
CA MET A 78 0.61 4.56 4.40
C MET A 78 1.00 4.61 2.91
N VAL A 79 2.22 4.18 2.56
CA VAL A 79 2.67 4.13 1.16
C VAL A 79 1.87 3.13 0.34
N ILE A 80 1.62 1.93 0.88
CA ILE A 80 0.82 0.90 0.22
C ILE A 80 -0.63 1.36 0.06
N ASP A 81 -1.20 2.00 1.08
CA ASP A 81 -2.56 2.55 1.05
C ASP A 81 -2.68 3.65 -0.02
N TYR A 82 -1.71 4.56 -0.10
CA TYR A 82 -1.64 5.53 -1.19
C TYR A 82 -1.57 4.86 -2.56
N ARG A 83 -0.66 3.90 -2.75
CA ARG A 83 -0.47 3.20 -4.02
C ARG A 83 -1.74 2.45 -4.42
N THR A 84 -2.39 1.79 -3.47
CA THR A 84 -3.65 1.08 -3.73
C THR A 84 -4.81 2.03 -3.95
N LYS A 85 -4.92 3.17 -3.27
CA LYS A 85 -5.95 4.17 -3.52
C LYS A 85 -5.76 4.85 -4.87
N VAL A 86 -4.58 5.42 -5.14
CA VAL A 86 -4.31 6.20 -6.36
C VAL A 86 -4.30 5.34 -7.62
N LEU A 87 -3.82 4.08 -7.55
CA LEU A 87 -3.87 3.18 -8.71
C LEU A 87 -5.25 2.53 -8.89
N LYS A 88 -6.02 2.25 -7.82
CA LYS A 88 -7.37 1.68 -7.98
C LYS A 88 -8.39 2.65 -8.56
N ILE A 89 -8.24 3.97 -8.33
CA ILE A 89 -9.18 4.96 -8.91
C ILE A 89 -9.14 4.95 -10.45
N SER A 90 -8.10 4.41 -11.10
CA SER A 90 -8.10 4.23 -12.58
C SER A 90 -8.88 3.00 -13.07
N GLU A 91 -9.21 2.02 -12.22
CA GLU A 91 -10.05 0.86 -12.57
C GLU A 91 -11.44 0.87 -11.90
N ASP A 92 -11.64 1.68 -10.85
CA ASP A 92 -12.87 1.71 -10.06
C ASP A 92 -14.00 2.61 -10.61
N GLU A 93 -13.84 3.29 -11.75
CA GLU A 93 -15.00 3.89 -12.44
C GLU A 93 -15.88 2.85 -13.17
N GLU A 94 -15.47 1.57 -13.24
CA GLU A 94 -16.26 0.51 -13.89
C GLU A 94 -16.88 -0.57 -12.97
N ILE A 95 -16.48 -0.72 -11.70
CA ILE A 95 -16.96 -1.87 -10.89
C ILE A 95 -18.16 -1.64 -9.96
N ASP A 96 -18.57 -0.40 -9.69
CA ASP A 96 -19.69 -0.16 -8.74
C ASP A 96 -21.11 -0.25 -9.37
N THR A 97 -21.23 -0.55 -10.67
CA THR A 97 -22.56 -0.78 -11.29
C THR A 97 -23.01 -2.25 -11.31
N LYS A 98 -22.15 -3.19 -10.88
CA LYS A 98 -22.50 -4.63 -10.84
C LYS A 98 -22.89 -5.16 -9.46
N LEU A 99 -22.98 -4.32 -8.43
CA LEU A 99 -23.80 -4.63 -7.25
C LEU A 99 -25.29 -4.46 -7.56
N THR A 100 -25.74 -4.99 -8.69
CA THR A 100 -27.14 -5.17 -8.99
C THR A 100 -27.72 -6.16 -8.01
N ARG A 101 -28.41 -5.61 -7.01
CA ARG A 101 -29.83 -5.91 -6.78
C ARG A 101 -30.09 -7.41 -6.64
N ILE A 102 -30.03 -7.91 -5.41
CA ILE A 102 -30.71 -9.14 -5.03
C ILE A 102 -32.15 -8.76 -4.66
N PRO A 103 -33.18 -8.92 -5.52
CA PRO A 103 -34.55 -8.96 -5.03
C PRO A 103 -34.89 -10.38 -4.59
N SER A 104 -35.42 -10.45 -3.37
CA SER A 104 -36.38 -11.46 -2.88
C SER A 104 -36.03 -12.94 -2.94
N ALA A 105 -35.88 -13.49 -1.73
CA ALA A 105 -36.48 -14.74 -1.27
C ALA A 105 -37.25 -15.59 -2.30
N LYS A 106 -36.79 -16.82 -2.53
CA LYS A 106 -37.66 -17.96 -2.84
C LYS A 106 -37.31 -19.14 -1.97
N LYS A 107 -38.30 -19.57 -1.18
CA LYS A 107 -38.32 -20.79 -0.38
C LYS A 107 -38.15 -22.00 -1.31
N TYR A 108 -37.17 -22.85 -1.05
CA TYR A 108 -37.14 -24.19 -1.64
C TYR A 108 -38.11 -25.10 -0.88
N LYS A 109 -39.22 -25.42 -1.53
CA LYS A 109 -40.09 -26.55 -1.18
C LYS A 109 -39.56 -27.74 -1.99
N GLY A 110 -38.72 -28.56 -1.39
CA GLY A 110 -38.20 -29.78 -2.03
C GLY A 110 -39.29 -30.84 -2.16
N PRO A 111 -39.46 -31.50 -3.32
CA PRO A 111 -40.31 -32.68 -3.43
C PRO A 111 -39.65 -33.88 -2.73
N PHE A 112 -40.43 -34.53 -1.88
CA PHE A 112 -40.12 -35.76 -1.17
C PHE A 112 -40.22 -36.91 -2.17
N GLU A 113 -39.11 -37.61 -2.47
CA GLU A 113 -39.15 -38.89 -3.18
C GLU A 113 -38.66 -40.02 -2.25
N PRO A 114 -39.39 -41.15 -2.17
CA PRO A 114 -39.08 -42.25 -1.26
C PRO A 114 -38.03 -43.20 -1.86
N LEU A 115 -37.06 -43.61 -1.03
CA LEU A 115 -36.07 -44.63 -1.37
C LEU A 115 -36.74 -46.01 -1.53
N THR A 116 -36.99 -46.44 -2.76
CA THR A 116 -37.20 -47.87 -3.05
C THR A 116 -35.84 -48.54 -3.22
N SER A 117 -35.32 -49.13 -2.15
CA SER A 117 -34.22 -50.10 -2.27
C SER A 117 -34.78 -51.39 -2.85
N THR A 118 -34.44 -51.67 -4.10
CA THR A 118 -34.46 -53.03 -4.68
C THR A 118 -33.11 -53.27 -5.30
N VAL A 119 -32.25 -53.99 -4.60
CA VAL A 119 -31.17 -54.74 -5.24
C VAL A 119 -31.17 -56.14 -4.62
N ARG A 120 -31.58 -57.09 -5.46
CA ARG A 120 -31.46 -58.53 -5.30
C ARG A 120 -29.99 -58.93 -5.25
N PHE A 121 -29.63 -59.89 -4.40
CA PHE A 121 -28.95 -61.13 -4.79
C PHE A 121 -29.38 -62.24 -3.81
#